data_AF-A0A370SDX3-F1
#
_entry.id   AF-A0A370SDX3-F1
#
_cell.length_a   1.000
_cell.length_b   1.000
_cell.length_c   1.000
_cell.angle_alpha   90.00
_cell.angle_beta   90.00
_cell.angle_gamma   90.00
#
_symmetry.space_group_name_H-M   'P 1'
#
loop_
_entity.id
_entity.type
_entity.pdbx_description
1 polymer ?
#
loop_
_entity_poly.entity_id
_entity_poly.type
_entity_poly.pdbx_seq_one_letter_code
_entity_poly.pdbx_strand_id
1 'polypeptide(L)'
;MLQYLKLAVVDDFIDWLAANLDQPLFAHAYVDRRHGPRTFTGLPDALSQYFWKHNGALGAPGGTCLTSSNAVLNALRQALNTGMKNSNDAATLSASIEVMAWGGVRAGNARWLTINTAKLVSILSSTTAALASQNLAHGLLATRGQMRFNAGMTKVYSLLVDDFIIYDSRVAAALDWIVVKYCQARQLPAVPAELAFPWAPAKEAANAKAPKNRDPRQHNYYFPRLAAGEPHAVWNLKASGILAEVLRRAPFSTFNTASTIPALRRLEAALFMIGYDLPHGRSSEVAVSPREIDDEEDWTECFTAARGRMFHYRIQTDGIYLQDGRVYPAEVINSMLNILRSQFKSGHFPLANSATDVRSGNSKPGVGSAYFQATADKGNPPDSSALVAVLHDLGALNHTAGRRDPWSINDSEFAHQSKMDVSVLFTRQLELNDAL
;
A
#
# COMPACT_ATOMS: atom_id res chain seq x y z
N MET A 1 9.32 -17.57 11.45
CA MET A 1 7.87 -17.62 11.71
C MET A 1 7.55 -18.48 12.92
N LEU A 2 7.94 -19.76 12.93
CA LEU A 2 7.64 -20.69 14.03
C LEU A 2 7.95 -20.15 15.44
N GLN A 3 9.10 -19.49 15.63
CA GLN A 3 9.45 -18.88 16.93
C GLN A 3 8.49 -17.74 17.31
N TYR A 4 8.06 -16.93 16.34
CA TYR A 4 7.12 -15.83 16.56
C TYR A 4 5.72 -16.35 16.95
N LEU A 5 5.23 -17.39 16.25
CA LEU A 5 3.93 -18.00 16.56
C LEU A 5 3.89 -18.68 17.95
N LYS A 6 5.05 -19.07 18.49
CA LYS A 6 5.19 -19.67 19.83
C LYS A 6 5.40 -18.66 20.96
N LEU A 7 5.43 -17.36 20.66
CA LEU A 7 5.44 -16.34 21.72
C LEU A 7 4.14 -16.46 22.50
N ALA A 8 4.21 -16.53 23.83
CA ALA A 8 3.06 -16.89 24.68
C ALA A 8 1.81 -16.05 24.38
N VAL A 9 1.96 -14.74 24.16
CA VAL A 9 0.85 -13.84 23.85
C VAL A 9 0.28 -14.05 22.44
N VAL A 10 1.11 -14.43 21.48
CA VAL A 10 0.69 -14.74 20.10
C VAL A 10 -0.03 -16.08 20.07
N ASP A 11 0.49 -17.07 20.79
CA ASP A 11 -0.08 -18.42 20.89
C ASP A 11 -1.46 -18.39 21.57
N ASP A 12 -1.61 -17.67 22.70
CA ASP A 12 -2.92 -17.48 23.36
C ASP A 12 -3.89 -16.68 22.47
N PHE A 13 -3.43 -15.68 21.73
CA PHE A 13 -4.27 -14.97 20.77
C PHE A 13 -4.79 -15.89 19.66
N ILE A 14 -3.93 -16.76 19.12
CA ILE A 14 -4.29 -17.74 18.09
C ILE A 14 -5.36 -18.70 18.63
N ASP A 15 -5.15 -19.26 19.83
CA ASP A 15 -6.13 -20.16 20.46
C ASP A 15 -7.46 -19.46 20.73
N TRP A 16 -7.38 -18.23 21.27
CA TRP A 16 -8.57 -17.43 21.53
C TRP A 16 -9.33 -17.12 20.24
N LEU A 17 -8.66 -16.70 19.16
CA LEU A 17 -9.33 -16.39 17.90
C LEU A 17 -9.90 -17.66 17.25
N ALA A 18 -9.18 -18.78 17.28
CA ALA A 18 -9.64 -20.07 16.78
C ALA A 18 -10.94 -20.52 17.45
N ALA A 19 -11.05 -20.36 18.77
CA ALA A 19 -12.27 -20.66 19.52
C ALA A 19 -13.45 -19.72 19.23
N ASN A 20 -13.19 -18.54 18.64
CA ASN A 20 -14.18 -17.48 18.44
C ASN A 20 -14.54 -17.22 16.98
N LEU A 21 -13.97 -17.93 16.00
CA LEU A 21 -14.19 -17.67 14.56
C LEU A 21 -15.67 -17.65 14.14
N ASP A 22 -16.46 -18.57 14.67
CA ASP A 22 -17.89 -18.70 14.35
C ASP A 22 -18.82 -18.02 15.36
N GLN A 23 -18.24 -17.35 16.38
CA GLN A 23 -19.01 -16.72 17.44
C GLN A 23 -19.53 -15.34 17.02
N PRO A 24 -20.66 -14.87 17.60
CA PRO A 24 -21.20 -13.54 17.33
C PRO A 24 -20.36 -12.41 17.93
N LEU A 25 -19.22 -12.72 18.56
CA LEU A 25 -18.30 -11.75 19.15
C LEU A 25 -17.85 -10.68 18.14
N PHE A 26 -17.81 -11.03 16.86
CA PHE A 26 -17.43 -10.16 15.75
C PHE A 26 -18.63 -9.60 14.96
N ALA A 27 -19.83 -9.65 15.54
CA ALA A 27 -20.98 -8.95 14.98
C ALA A 27 -20.66 -7.46 14.82
N HIS A 28 -21.05 -6.90 13.68
CA HIS A 28 -20.68 -5.55 13.27
C HIS A 28 -21.72 -4.96 12.32
N ALA A 29 -21.83 -3.64 12.28
CA ALA A 29 -22.66 -2.94 11.32
C ALA A 29 -22.03 -1.59 10.94
N TYR A 30 -22.22 -1.19 9.69
CA TYR A 30 -21.79 0.11 9.18
C TYR A 30 -22.64 0.51 7.97
N VAL A 31 -22.54 1.78 7.57
CA VAL A 31 -23.13 2.25 6.30
C VAL A 31 -22.10 2.14 5.19
N ASP A 32 -22.28 1.28 4.20
CA ASP A 32 -21.47 1.36 2.99
C ASP A 32 -21.84 2.65 2.26
N ARG A 33 -20.88 3.56 2.08
CA ARG A 33 -21.13 4.87 1.46
C ARG A 33 -21.63 4.74 0.02
N ARG A 34 -21.40 3.61 -0.65
CA ARG A 34 -21.86 3.33 -2.03
C ARG A 34 -23.12 2.46 -2.09
N HIS A 35 -23.37 1.63 -1.07
CA HIS A 35 -24.38 0.57 -1.14
C HIS A 35 -25.38 0.55 0.02
N GLY A 36 -25.28 1.49 0.96
CA GLY A 36 -26.18 1.61 2.09
C GLY A 36 -25.81 0.70 3.28
N PRO A 37 -26.72 0.56 4.26
CA PRO A 37 -26.45 -0.17 5.50
C PRO A 37 -26.04 -1.63 5.29
N ARG A 38 -25.07 -2.08 6.09
CA ARG A 38 -24.57 -3.47 6.17
C ARG A 38 -24.58 -3.91 7.62
N THR A 39 -25.01 -5.15 7.87
CA THR A 39 -25.01 -5.78 9.19
C THR A 39 -24.48 -7.19 9.05
N PHE A 40 -23.60 -7.57 9.98
CA PHE A 40 -23.02 -8.90 10.07
C PHE A 40 -23.24 -9.43 11.48
N THR A 41 -23.72 -10.65 11.57
CA THR A 41 -23.88 -11.39 12.84
C THR A 41 -22.57 -11.98 13.35
N GLY A 42 -21.52 -12.00 12.53
CA GLY A 42 -20.18 -12.50 12.86
C GLY A 42 -19.31 -12.62 11.59
N LEU A 43 -18.11 -13.20 11.72
CA LEU A 43 -17.21 -13.39 10.57
C LEU A 43 -17.80 -14.30 9.47
N PRO A 44 -18.51 -15.41 9.78
CA PRO A 44 -19.12 -16.25 8.74
C PRO A 44 -20.18 -15.52 7.91
N ASP A 45 -20.96 -14.65 8.55
CA ASP A 45 -21.96 -13.83 7.86
C ASP A 45 -21.29 -12.76 6.99
N ALA A 46 -20.24 -12.11 7.50
CA ALA A 46 -19.41 -11.20 6.71
C ALA A 46 -18.79 -11.87 5.47
N LEU A 47 -18.34 -13.13 5.59
CA LEU A 47 -17.92 -13.94 4.44
C LEU A 47 -19.07 -14.14 3.43
N SER A 48 -20.26 -14.52 3.91
CA SER A 48 -21.42 -14.79 3.04
C SER A 48 -21.87 -13.56 2.25
N GLN A 49 -21.68 -12.38 2.84
CA GLN A 49 -22.03 -11.08 2.27
C GLN A 49 -20.86 -10.39 1.56
N TYR A 50 -19.76 -11.10 1.29
CA TYR A 50 -18.58 -10.52 0.64
C TYR A 50 -18.95 -9.77 -0.64
N PHE A 51 -18.43 -8.54 -0.75
CA PHE A 51 -18.68 -7.65 -1.87
C PHE A 51 -17.41 -6.93 -2.32
N TRP A 52 -17.02 -7.16 -3.58
CA TRP A 52 -15.98 -6.41 -4.29
C TRP A 52 -16.32 -6.35 -5.78
N LYS A 53 -16.75 -5.19 -6.26
CA LYS A 53 -17.00 -4.98 -7.70
C LYS A 53 -15.66 -5.00 -8.44
N HIS A 54 -15.56 -5.86 -9.45
CA HIS A 54 -14.41 -5.95 -10.35
C HIS A 54 -14.85 -6.15 -11.81
N ASN A 55 -14.03 -5.70 -12.76
CA ASN A 55 -14.35 -5.74 -14.20
C ASN A 55 -13.99 -7.08 -14.87
N GLY A 56 -13.38 -8.01 -14.13
CA GLY A 56 -12.84 -9.24 -14.69
C GLY A 56 -11.36 -9.07 -15.03
N ALA A 57 -10.71 -10.15 -15.48
CA ALA A 57 -9.37 -10.11 -16.07
C ALA A 57 -9.09 -11.44 -16.79
N LEU A 58 -8.29 -11.39 -17.85
CA LEU A 58 -7.74 -12.58 -18.53
C LEU A 58 -8.81 -13.64 -18.90
N GLY A 59 -9.95 -13.19 -19.43
CA GLY A 59 -11.06 -14.05 -19.83
C GLY A 59 -12.02 -14.46 -18.71
N ALA A 60 -11.69 -14.20 -17.44
CA ALA A 60 -12.65 -14.35 -16.35
C ALA A 60 -13.57 -13.12 -16.28
N PRO A 61 -14.90 -13.31 -16.21
CA PRO A 61 -15.86 -12.21 -16.27
C PRO A 61 -15.83 -11.33 -15.01
N GLY A 62 -16.33 -10.10 -15.15
CA GLY A 62 -16.59 -9.20 -14.04
C GLY A 62 -17.65 -9.72 -13.07
N GLY A 63 -17.67 -9.16 -11.87
CA GLY A 63 -18.61 -9.58 -10.83
C GLY A 63 -18.41 -8.82 -9.53
N THR A 64 -19.09 -9.28 -8.48
CA THR A 64 -19.13 -8.60 -7.18
C THR A 64 -18.91 -9.53 -5.99
N CYS A 65 -18.99 -10.85 -6.17
CA CYS A 65 -19.01 -11.81 -5.06
C CYS A 65 -17.68 -12.56 -4.92
N LEU A 66 -17.55 -13.35 -3.86
CA LEU A 66 -16.29 -14.05 -3.57
C LEU A 66 -15.97 -15.08 -4.66
N THR A 67 -16.98 -15.75 -5.20
CA THR A 67 -16.81 -16.74 -6.28
C THR A 67 -16.30 -16.09 -7.57
N SER A 68 -16.89 -14.96 -8.00
CA SER A 68 -16.41 -14.25 -9.20
C SER A 68 -15.02 -13.68 -8.98
N SER A 69 -14.76 -13.14 -7.78
CA SER A 69 -13.45 -12.63 -7.41
C SER A 69 -12.38 -13.73 -7.42
N ASN A 70 -12.68 -14.91 -6.87
CA ASN A 70 -11.76 -16.05 -6.85
C ASN A 70 -11.46 -16.58 -8.25
N ALA A 71 -12.44 -16.59 -9.16
CA ALA A 71 -12.23 -16.97 -10.55
C ALA A 71 -11.20 -16.05 -11.24
N VAL A 72 -11.34 -14.73 -11.07
CA VAL A 72 -10.38 -13.74 -11.60
C VAL A 72 -9.00 -13.90 -10.97
N LEU A 73 -8.93 -14.02 -9.63
CA LEU A 73 -7.66 -14.20 -8.93
C LEU A 73 -6.93 -15.49 -9.35
N ASN A 74 -7.66 -16.57 -9.65
CA ASN A 74 -7.07 -17.79 -10.19
C ASN A 74 -6.50 -17.60 -11.60
N ALA A 75 -7.21 -16.90 -12.49
CA ALA A 75 -6.69 -16.58 -13.82
C ALA A 75 -5.42 -15.71 -13.74
N LEU A 76 -5.44 -14.69 -12.87
CA LEU A 76 -4.29 -13.82 -12.61
C LEU A 76 -3.10 -14.60 -12.02
N ARG A 77 -3.36 -15.49 -11.05
CA ARG A 77 -2.34 -16.39 -10.48
C ARG A 77 -1.70 -17.26 -11.56
N GLN A 78 -2.49 -17.84 -12.46
CA GLN A 78 -1.98 -18.68 -13.54
C GLN A 78 -1.10 -17.88 -14.50
N ALA A 79 -1.52 -16.68 -14.88
CA ALA A 79 -0.75 -15.82 -15.77
C ALA A 79 0.56 -15.33 -15.13
N LEU A 80 0.50 -14.89 -13.86
CA LEU A 80 1.70 -14.53 -13.10
C LEU A 80 2.68 -15.71 -13.02
N ASN A 81 2.22 -16.88 -12.59
CA ASN A 81 3.07 -18.06 -12.49
C ASN A 81 3.65 -18.47 -13.86
N THR A 82 2.90 -18.32 -14.95
CA THR A 82 3.38 -18.63 -16.29
C THR A 82 4.47 -17.65 -16.73
N GLY A 83 4.27 -16.35 -16.55
CA GLY A 83 5.27 -15.33 -16.84
C GLY A 83 6.57 -15.54 -16.05
N MET A 84 6.43 -15.81 -14.74
CA MET A 84 7.55 -16.08 -13.83
C MET A 84 8.32 -17.34 -14.23
N LYS A 85 7.64 -18.47 -14.47
CA LYS A 85 8.27 -19.74 -14.85
C LYS A 85 9.03 -19.64 -16.17
N ASN A 86 8.50 -18.88 -17.13
CA ASN A 86 9.12 -18.70 -18.44
C ASN A 86 10.17 -17.59 -18.46
N SER A 87 10.52 -16.99 -17.31
CA SER A 87 11.42 -15.83 -17.23
C SER A 87 11.02 -14.70 -18.19
N ASN A 88 9.72 -14.51 -18.38
CA ASN A 88 9.16 -13.51 -19.29
C ASN A 88 8.70 -12.29 -18.52
N ASP A 89 9.54 -11.27 -18.52
CA ASP A 89 9.30 -9.98 -17.87
C ASP A 89 8.06 -9.25 -18.40
N ALA A 90 7.83 -9.27 -19.72
CA ALA A 90 6.67 -8.60 -20.32
C ALA A 90 5.34 -9.28 -19.95
N ALA A 91 5.30 -10.62 -19.95
CA ALA A 91 4.13 -11.37 -19.51
C ALA A 91 3.87 -11.17 -18.01
N THR A 92 4.92 -11.16 -17.20
CA THR A 92 4.86 -10.89 -15.76
C THR A 92 4.36 -9.47 -15.47
N LEU A 93 4.83 -8.48 -16.24
CA LEU A 93 4.34 -7.10 -16.16
C LEU A 93 2.84 -7.06 -16.45
N SER A 94 2.42 -7.60 -17.60
CA SER A 94 1.01 -7.59 -18.02
C SER A 94 0.10 -8.19 -16.94
N ALA A 95 0.45 -9.38 -16.44
CA ALA A 95 -0.32 -10.01 -15.36
C ALA A 95 -0.30 -9.19 -14.05
N SER A 96 0.82 -8.57 -13.71
CA SER A 96 0.91 -7.70 -12.53
C SER A 96 0.04 -6.44 -12.65
N ILE A 97 -0.02 -5.83 -13.84
CA ILE A 97 -0.89 -4.67 -14.13
C ILE A 97 -2.36 -5.04 -14.01
N GLU A 98 -2.74 -6.23 -14.49
CA GLU A 98 -4.11 -6.76 -14.34
C GLU A 98 -4.47 -7.01 -12.87
N VAL A 99 -3.52 -7.47 -12.04
CA VAL A 99 -3.73 -7.54 -10.58
C VAL A 99 -3.97 -6.17 -9.98
N MET A 100 -3.22 -5.15 -10.40
CA MET A 100 -3.44 -3.78 -9.92
C MET A 100 -4.79 -3.23 -10.37
N ALA A 101 -5.25 -3.60 -11.56
CA ALA A 101 -6.56 -3.26 -12.11
C ALA A 101 -7.68 -3.86 -11.25
N TRP A 102 -7.66 -5.18 -11.06
CA TRP A 102 -8.63 -5.90 -10.24
C TRP A 102 -8.69 -5.34 -8.82
N GLY A 103 -7.54 -4.93 -8.27
CA GLY A 103 -7.43 -4.41 -6.91
C GLY A 103 -7.73 -2.93 -6.72
N GLY A 104 -8.00 -2.16 -7.80
CA GLY A 104 -8.21 -0.71 -7.73
C GLY A 104 -6.97 0.06 -7.21
N VAL A 105 -5.77 -0.41 -7.55
CA VAL A 105 -4.50 0.11 -6.99
C VAL A 105 -3.46 0.37 -8.09
N ARG A 106 -3.91 0.76 -9.29
CA ARG A 106 -3.03 1.06 -10.43
C ARG A 106 -2.10 2.25 -10.15
N ALA A 107 -2.62 3.32 -9.54
CA ALA A 107 -1.86 4.54 -9.25
C ALA A 107 -0.54 4.25 -8.50
N GLY A 108 0.58 4.71 -9.06
CA GLY A 108 1.95 4.47 -8.56
C GLY A 108 2.49 3.04 -8.77
N ASN A 109 1.67 2.00 -8.54
CA ASN A 109 2.11 0.61 -8.68
C ASN A 109 2.33 0.21 -10.14
N ALA A 110 1.42 0.60 -11.05
CA ALA A 110 1.51 0.28 -12.46
C ALA A 110 2.78 0.86 -13.08
N ARG A 111 3.07 2.13 -12.81
CA ARG A 111 4.29 2.79 -13.27
C ARG A 111 5.54 2.12 -12.71
N TRP A 112 5.59 1.83 -11.40
CA TRP A 112 6.75 1.15 -10.82
C TRP A 112 7.00 -0.20 -11.50
N LEU A 113 5.95 -0.98 -11.76
CA LEU A 113 6.05 -2.25 -12.48
C LEU A 113 6.62 -2.03 -13.89
N THR A 114 6.11 -1.06 -14.63
CA THR A 114 6.56 -0.73 -15.99
C THR A 114 8.04 -0.29 -16.03
N ILE A 115 8.46 0.58 -15.11
CA ILE A 115 9.87 1.03 -15.02
C ILE A 115 10.81 -0.15 -14.73
N ASN A 116 10.35 -1.12 -13.92
CA ASN A 116 11.17 -2.26 -13.50
C ASN A 116 11.01 -3.50 -14.40
N THR A 117 10.35 -3.37 -15.56
CA THR A 117 10.00 -4.51 -16.44
C THR A 117 11.19 -5.41 -16.71
N ALA A 118 12.33 -4.86 -17.15
CA ALA A 118 13.51 -5.63 -17.57
C ALA A 118 14.18 -6.50 -16.48
N LYS A 119 13.73 -6.42 -15.22
CA LYS A 119 14.19 -7.26 -14.11
C LYS A 119 13.03 -7.78 -13.27
N LEU A 120 11.80 -7.63 -13.75
CA LEU A 120 10.60 -7.79 -12.92
C LEU A 120 10.48 -9.22 -12.39
N VAL A 121 10.74 -10.23 -13.21
CA VAL A 121 10.75 -11.64 -12.78
C VAL A 121 11.77 -11.86 -11.68
N SER A 122 12.99 -11.31 -11.83
CA SER A 122 14.05 -11.46 -10.81
C SER A 122 13.65 -10.82 -9.47
N ILE A 123 13.07 -9.61 -9.52
CA ILE A 123 12.63 -8.88 -8.33
C ILE A 123 11.50 -9.62 -7.61
N LEU A 124 10.46 -10.02 -8.36
CA LEU A 124 9.33 -10.75 -7.80
C LEU A 124 9.76 -12.12 -7.29
N SER A 125 10.67 -12.83 -7.97
CA SER A 125 11.14 -14.15 -7.55
C SER A 125 11.89 -14.08 -6.23
N SER A 126 12.81 -13.12 -6.12
CA SER A 126 13.61 -12.91 -4.90
C SER A 126 12.70 -12.55 -3.71
N THR A 127 11.69 -11.73 -3.96
CA THR A 127 10.71 -11.34 -2.94
C THR A 127 9.83 -12.51 -2.52
N THR A 128 9.27 -13.25 -3.49
CA THR A 128 8.46 -14.46 -3.24
C THR A 128 9.25 -15.50 -2.45
N ALA A 129 10.52 -15.73 -2.80
CA ALA A 129 11.39 -16.65 -2.07
C ALA A 129 11.63 -16.19 -0.62
N ALA A 130 11.86 -14.88 -0.40
CA ALA A 130 12.02 -14.32 0.93
C ALA A 130 10.77 -14.53 1.79
N LEU A 131 9.59 -14.28 1.24
CA LEU A 131 8.30 -14.48 1.93
C LEU A 131 8.03 -15.96 2.21
N ALA A 132 8.19 -16.81 1.20
CA ALA A 132 7.95 -18.27 1.28
C ALA A 132 8.92 -18.97 2.25
N SER A 133 10.12 -18.40 2.48
CA SER A 133 11.06 -18.93 3.48
C SER A 133 10.51 -18.92 4.90
N GLN A 134 9.47 -18.11 5.18
CA GLN A 134 8.93 -17.87 6.50
C GLN A 134 9.98 -17.43 7.56
N ASN A 135 11.15 -16.98 7.10
CA ASN A 135 12.24 -16.52 7.95
C ASN A 135 12.18 -15.00 8.11
N LEU A 136 11.74 -14.53 9.28
CA LEU A 136 11.65 -13.09 9.56
C LEU A 136 13.01 -12.38 9.55
N ALA A 137 14.11 -13.13 9.69
CA ALA A 137 15.48 -12.62 9.61
C ALA A 137 16.08 -12.70 8.20
N HIS A 138 15.30 -13.05 7.17
CA HIS A 138 15.77 -13.08 5.80
C HIS A 138 16.31 -11.70 5.38
N GLY A 139 17.46 -11.64 4.69
CA GLY A 139 18.17 -10.39 4.40
C GLY A 139 17.29 -9.31 3.72
N LEU A 140 16.45 -9.70 2.76
CA LEU A 140 15.49 -8.81 2.09
C LEU A 140 14.37 -8.28 3.00
N LEU A 141 14.05 -8.99 4.09
CA LEU A 141 13.05 -8.54 5.08
C LEU A 141 13.69 -7.73 6.22
N ALA A 142 15.00 -7.90 6.43
CA ALA A 142 15.75 -7.23 7.49
C ALA A 142 16.41 -5.91 7.04
N THR A 143 16.64 -5.72 5.72
CA THR A 143 17.40 -4.59 5.19
C THR A 143 16.49 -3.54 4.56
N ARG A 144 16.44 -2.34 5.14
CA ARG A 144 15.56 -1.25 4.68
C ARG A 144 15.90 -0.76 3.28
N GLY A 145 14.87 -0.49 2.47
CA GLY A 145 14.96 0.21 1.19
C GLY A 145 15.32 -0.67 0.00
N GLN A 146 15.23 -2.00 0.15
CA GLN A 146 15.52 -2.97 -0.91
C GLN A 146 14.24 -3.57 -1.52
N MET A 147 13.09 -3.43 -0.85
CA MET A 147 11.86 -4.12 -1.21
C MET A 147 10.75 -3.17 -1.64
N ARG A 148 10.21 -3.36 -2.85
CA ARG A 148 8.93 -2.75 -3.24
C ARG A 148 7.79 -3.56 -2.63
N PHE A 149 7.23 -3.04 -1.55
CA PHE A 149 6.09 -3.64 -0.87
C PHE A 149 5.11 -2.58 -0.37
N ASN A 150 3.83 -2.75 -0.63
CA ASN A 150 2.74 -1.93 -0.12
C ASN A 150 1.42 -2.71 -0.25
N ALA A 151 0.29 -2.10 0.12
CA ALA A 151 -1.03 -2.74 0.05
C ALA A 151 -1.47 -3.13 -1.39
N GLY A 152 -0.86 -2.54 -2.42
CA GLY A 152 -1.06 -2.96 -3.81
C GLY A 152 -0.26 -4.22 -4.12
N MET A 153 1.04 -4.21 -3.79
CA MET A 153 1.92 -5.34 -4.02
C MET A 153 1.56 -6.58 -3.21
N THR A 154 0.91 -6.46 -2.05
CA THR A 154 0.37 -7.63 -1.32
C THR A 154 -0.57 -8.46 -2.20
N LYS A 155 -1.29 -7.85 -3.14
CA LYS A 155 -2.17 -8.54 -4.08
C LYS A 155 -1.38 -9.47 -5.00
N VAL A 156 -0.29 -8.99 -5.59
CA VAL A 156 0.61 -9.79 -6.43
C VAL A 156 1.20 -10.94 -5.62
N TYR A 157 1.79 -10.64 -4.46
CA TYR A 157 2.45 -11.66 -3.65
C TYR A 157 1.48 -12.69 -3.06
N SER A 158 0.23 -12.32 -2.75
CA SER A 158 -0.81 -13.28 -2.31
C SER A 158 -1.22 -14.29 -3.39
N LEU A 159 -0.84 -14.06 -4.64
CA LEU A 159 -1.05 -14.99 -5.76
C LEU A 159 0.19 -15.84 -6.04
N LEU A 160 1.37 -15.40 -5.62
CA LEU A 160 2.66 -16.08 -5.85
C LEU A 160 3.15 -16.88 -4.64
N VAL A 161 2.70 -16.56 -3.43
CA VAL A 161 3.10 -17.21 -2.18
C VAL A 161 1.89 -17.92 -1.58
N ASP A 162 2.06 -19.20 -1.25
CA ASP A 162 1.03 -19.98 -0.57
C ASP A 162 0.78 -19.48 0.85
N ASP A 163 -0.46 -19.62 1.33
CA ASP A 163 -0.90 -19.17 2.66
C ASP A 163 -0.52 -17.71 2.98
N PHE A 164 -0.57 -16.84 1.98
CA PHE A 164 -0.23 -15.42 2.10
C PHE A 164 -1.43 -14.53 1.76
N ILE A 165 -1.78 -13.62 2.67
CA ILE A 165 -2.99 -12.79 2.54
C ILE A 165 -2.73 -11.48 1.78
N ILE A 166 -3.81 -10.92 1.23
CA ILE A 166 -3.88 -9.51 0.83
C ILE A 166 -4.02 -8.68 2.09
N TYR A 167 -2.88 -8.26 2.63
CA TYR A 167 -2.84 -7.38 3.79
C TYR A 167 -2.98 -5.91 3.38
N ASP A 168 -4.23 -5.51 3.10
CA ASP A 168 -4.61 -4.12 2.84
C ASP A 168 -5.11 -3.41 4.10
N SER A 169 -5.47 -2.14 3.98
CA SER A 169 -5.94 -1.32 5.11
C SER A 169 -7.21 -1.85 5.77
N ARG A 170 -8.09 -2.56 5.04
CA ARG A 170 -9.34 -3.10 5.63
C ARG A 170 -9.02 -4.35 6.44
N VAL A 171 -8.25 -5.27 5.86
CA VAL A 171 -7.81 -6.48 6.57
C VAL A 171 -7.00 -6.12 7.81
N ALA A 172 -6.09 -5.15 7.72
CA ALA A 172 -5.35 -4.62 8.88
C ALA A 172 -6.29 -4.09 9.97
N ALA A 173 -7.23 -3.21 9.61
CA ALA A 173 -8.18 -2.62 10.56
C ALA A 173 -9.04 -3.68 11.27
N ALA A 174 -9.54 -4.68 10.54
CA ALA A 174 -10.31 -5.78 11.14
C ALA A 174 -9.47 -6.62 12.10
N LEU A 175 -8.22 -6.96 11.74
CA LEU A 175 -7.32 -7.72 12.61
C LEU A 175 -7.03 -6.97 13.90
N ASP A 176 -6.73 -5.67 13.82
CA ASP A 176 -6.48 -4.87 15.01
C ASP A 176 -7.72 -4.72 15.89
N TRP A 177 -8.92 -4.60 15.29
CA TRP A 177 -10.17 -4.61 16.05
C TRP A 177 -10.42 -5.94 16.78
N ILE A 178 -10.04 -7.06 16.16
CA ILE A 178 -10.05 -8.39 16.80
C ILE A 178 -9.04 -8.44 17.95
N VAL A 179 -7.84 -7.88 17.78
CA VAL A 179 -6.83 -7.77 18.85
C VAL A 179 -7.34 -6.92 20.01
N VAL A 180 -8.07 -5.84 19.75
CA VAL A 180 -8.73 -5.06 20.82
C VAL A 180 -9.69 -5.93 21.62
N LYS A 181 -10.55 -6.71 20.96
CA LYS A 181 -11.49 -7.63 21.63
C LYS A 181 -10.75 -8.70 22.43
N TYR A 182 -9.64 -9.22 21.92
CA TYR A 182 -8.77 -10.13 22.65
C TYR A 182 -8.20 -9.48 23.90
N CYS A 183 -7.64 -8.27 23.78
CA CYS A 183 -7.09 -7.54 24.93
C CYS A 183 -8.16 -7.29 25.99
N GLN A 184 -9.38 -6.94 25.59
CA GLN A 184 -10.53 -6.79 26.49
C GLN A 184 -10.88 -8.12 27.18
N ALA A 185 -10.97 -9.22 26.42
CA ALA A 185 -11.31 -10.54 26.96
C ALA A 185 -10.24 -11.08 27.93
N ARG A 186 -8.98 -10.72 27.72
CA ARG A 186 -7.84 -11.07 28.58
C ARG A 186 -7.48 -10.01 29.62
N GLN A 187 -8.21 -8.90 29.66
CA GLN A 187 -7.98 -7.76 30.55
C GLN A 187 -6.53 -7.22 30.47
N LEU A 188 -5.96 -7.18 29.26
CA LEU A 188 -4.61 -6.67 29.04
C LEU A 188 -4.58 -5.14 29.20
N PRO A 189 -3.52 -4.56 29.80
CA PRO A 189 -3.44 -3.12 30.03
C PRO A 189 -3.18 -2.31 28.75
N ALA A 190 -2.63 -2.95 27.71
CA ALA A 190 -2.31 -2.35 26.41
C ALA A 190 -2.22 -3.46 25.34
N VAL A 191 -2.14 -3.06 24.07
CA VAL A 191 -1.91 -4.00 22.96
C VAL A 191 -0.48 -4.54 23.05
N PRO A 192 -0.28 -5.87 23.09
CA PRO A 192 1.05 -6.47 23.00
C PRO A 192 1.75 -6.08 21.71
N ALA A 193 3.03 -5.72 21.78
CA ALA A 193 3.79 -5.24 20.61
C ALA A 193 3.84 -6.27 19.47
N GLU A 194 3.75 -7.55 19.80
CA GLU A 194 3.69 -8.68 18.88
C GLU A 194 2.39 -8.72 18.08
N LEU A 195 1.28 -8.21 18.64
CA LEU A 195 -0.05 -8.20 18.05
C LEU A 195 -0.49 -6.80 17.58
N ALA A 196 0.39 -5.79 17.71
CA ALA A 196 0.11 -4.43 17.27
C ALA A 196 0.32 -4.29 15.75
N PHE A 197 -0.59 -4.86 14.95
CA PHE A 197 -0.43 -4.80 13.51
C PHE A 197 -0.52 -3.34 13.02
N PRO A 198 0.31 -2.92 12.06
CA PRO A 198 0.24 -1.56 11.56
C PRO A 198 -0.95 -1.33 10.64
N TRP A 199 -1.69 -0.24 10.86
CA TRP A 199 -2.88 0.09 10.08
C TRP A 199 -2.69 1.35 9.22
N ALA A 200 -3.48 1.46 8.16
CA ALA A 200 -3.57 2.63 7.30
C ALA A 200 -4.99 3.21 7.31
N PRO A 201 -5.15 4.54 7.30
CA PRO A 201 -6.47 5.16 7.25
C PRO A 201 -7.19 4.82 5.94
N ALA A 202 -8.51 5.04 5.92
CA ALA A 202 -9.22 5.01 4.66
C ALA A 202 -8.66 6.09 3.72
N LYS A 203 -8.54 5.74 2.43
CA LYS A 203 -8.28 6.72 1.38
C LYS A 203 -9.56 7.52 1.17
N GLU A 204 -9.53 8.79 1.56
CA GLU A 204 -10.66 9.72 1.48
C GLU A 204 -10.15 11.13 1.19
N ALA A 205 -10.99 11.95 0.57
CA ALA A 205 -10.69 13.37 0.43
C ALA A 205 -10.66 14.06 1.80
N ALA A 206 -9.88 15.15 1.89
CA ALA A 206 -9.69 15.90 3.13
C ALA A 206 -11.01 16.47 3.72
N ASN A 207 -12.06 16.60 2.91
CA ASN A 207 -13.37 17.16 3.28
C ASN A 207 -14.51 16.13 3.21
N ALA A 208 -14.20 14.83 3.27
CA ALA A 208 -15.23 13.80 3.26
C ALA A 208 -16.24 14.04 4.40
N LYS A 209 -17.52 14.23 4.06
CA LYS A 209 -18.58 14.56 5.03
C LYS A 209 -18.88 13.43 6.01
N ALA A 210 -18.57 12.18 5.64
CA ALA A 210 -18.81 10.98 6.43
C ALA A 210 -17.62 10.00 6.28
N PRO A 211 -16.46 10.34 6.87
CA PRO A 211 -15.25 9.56 6.67
C PRO A 211 -15.42 8.14 7.22
N LYS A 212 -14.76 7.18 6.57
CA LYS A 212 -14.65 5.79 7.01
C LYS A 212 -13.59 5.73 8.10
N ASN A 213 -13.98 5.14 9.22
CA ASN A 213 -13.08 4.87 10.32
C ASN A 213 -12.40 3.52 10.09
N ARG A 214 -11.10 3.53 9.81
CA ARG A 214 -10.27 2.31 9.85
C ARG A 214 -9.37 2.27 11.07
N ASP A 215 -9.60 3.17 12.02
CA ASP A 215 -8.81 3.28 13.23
C ASP A 215 -9.29 2.25 14.25
N PRO A 216 -8.47 1.24 14.57
CA PRO A 216 -8.85 0.24 15.56
C PRO A 216 -8.71 0.74 16.99
N ARG A 217 -8.15 1.94 17.22
CA ARG A 217 -7.83 2.44 18.56
C ARG A 217 -9.09 2.55 19.42
N GLN A 218 -9.01 1.96 20.60
CA GLN A 218 -10.01 2.10 21.65
C GLN A 218 -9.32 2.26 23.00
N HIS A 219 -9.62 3.34 23.72
CA HIS A 219 -9.02 3.64 25.03
C HIS A 219 -7.47 3.59 24.98
N ASN A 220 -6.86 2.68 25.74
CA ASN A 220 -5.40 2.51 25.85
C ASN A 220 -4.81 1.55 24.81
N TYR A 221 -5.62 1.06 23.86
CA TYR A 221 -5.17 0.15 22.82
C TYR A 221 -4.71 0.93 21.58
N TYR A 222 -3.39 0.98 21.38
CA TYR A 222 -2.75 1.74 20.31
C TYR A 222 -2.06 0.82 19.30
N PHE A 223 -2.11 1.22 18.04
CA PHE A 223 -1.52 0.49 16.92
C PHE A 223 -0.63 1.42 16.08
N PRO A 224 0.51 0.92 15.57
CA PRO A 224 1.40 1.70 14.72
C PRO A 224 0.77 2.02 13.37
N ARG A 225 1.31 3.03 12.67
CA ARG A 225 0.94 3.32 11.28
C ARG A 225 1.66 2.37 10.33
N LEU A 226 0.93 1.90 9.32
CA LEU A 226 1.47 1.08 8.25
C LEU A 226 2.45 1.88 7.40
N ALA A 227 3.67 1.36 7.28
CA ALA A 227 4.71 1.89 6.43
C ALA A 227 5.02 0.89 5.32
N ALA A 228 5.19 1.37 4.10
CA ALA A 228 5.59 0.56 2.95
C ALA A 228 6.99 -0.08 3.13
N GLY A 229 7.32 -1.03 2.24
CA GLY A 229 8.59 -1.73 2.21
C GLY A 229 8.63 -2.94 3.14
N GLU A 230 9.83 -3.24 3.64
CA GLU A 230 10.11 -4.40 4.47
C GLU A 230 9.23 -4.48 5.73
N PRO A 231 8.92 -3.38 6.45
CA PRO A 231 7.99 -3.42 7.58
C PRO A 231 6.61 -3.97 7.20
N HIS A 232 6.05 -3.55 6.05
CA HIS A 232 4.76 -4.07 5.56
C HIS A 232 4.87 -5.57 5.27
N ALA A 233 5.95 -6.00 4.59
CA ALA A 233 6.15 -7.41 4.27
C ALA A 233 6.23 -8.30 5.50
N VAL A 234 7.00 -7.88 6.52
CA VAL A 234 7.13 -8.61 7.79
C VAL A 234 5.78 -8.73 8.49
N TRP A 235 4.99 -7.65 8.54
CA TRP A 235 3.68 -7.68 9.18
C TRP A 235 2.64 -8.46 8.39
N ASN A 236 2.68 -8.43 7.05
CA ASN A 236 1.84 -9.30 6.23
C ASN A 236 2.19 -10.78 6.47
N LEU A 237 3.48 -11.11 6.52
CA LEU A 237 3.95 -12.47 6.79
C LEU A 237 3.50 -12.96 8.18
N LYS A 238 3.58 -12.10 9.21
CA LYS A 238 3.04 -12.38 10.56
C LYS A 238 1.53 -12.59 10.56
N ALA A 239 0.77 -11.69 9.92
CA ALA A 239 -0.69 -11.78 9.85
C ALA A 239 -1.13 -13.05 9.12
N SER A 240 -0.48 -13.35 7.99
CA SER A 240 -0.69 -14.58 7.22
C SER A 240 -0.44 -15.83 8.07
N GLY A 241 0.69 -15.90 8.77
CA GLY A 241 1.04 -17.03 9.63
C GLY A 241 0.08 -17.21 10.81
N ILE A 242 -0.34 -16.12 11.45
CA ILE A 242 -1.34 -16.16 12.55
C ILE A 242 -2.67 -16.70 12.03
N LEU A 243 -3.19 -16.18 10.92
CA LEU A 243 -4.50 -16.59 10.41
C LEU A 243 -4.49 -18.03 9.87
N ALA A 244 -3.40 -18.46 9.23
CA ALA A 244 -3.24 -19.84 8.83
C ALA A 244 -3.23 -20.79 10.04
N GLU A 245 -2.53 -20.42 11.11
CA GLU A 245 -2.46 -21.22 12.33
C GLU A 245 -3.80 -21.24 13.09
N VAL A 246 -4.53 -20.11 13.11
CA VAL A 246 -5.90 -20.04 13.65
C VAL A 246 -6.82 -21.04 12.94
N LEU A 247 -6.78 -21.08 11.60
CA LEU A 247 -7.56 -22.04 10.82
C LEU A 247 -7.12 -23.48 11.10
N ARG A 248 -5.82 -23.74 11.28
CA ARG A 248 -5.31 -25.07 11.64
C ARG A 248 -5.85 -25.54 13.00
N ARG A 249 -6.02 -24.63 13.96
CA ARG A 249 -6.57 -24.93 15.31
C ARG A 249 -8.10 -24.93 15.37
N ALA A 250 -8.77 -24.45 14.33
CA ALA A 250 -10.23 -24.46 14.22
C ALA A 250 -10.73 -25.33 13.04
N PRO A 251 -10.40 -26.65 13.00
CA PRO A 251 -10.69 -27.52 11.86
C PRO A 251 -12.20 -27.64 11.54
N PHE A 252 -13.06 -27.41 12.53
CA PHE A 252 -14.51 -27.47 12.38
C PHE A 252 -15.16 -26.11 12.09
N SER A 253 -14.37 -25.05 11.92
CA SER A 253 -14.93 -23.73 11.66
C SER A 253 -15.61 -23.62 10.31
N THR A 254 -16.55 -22.68 10.17
CA THR A 254 -17.23 -22.43 8.89
C THR A 254 -16.25 -22.16 7.74
N PHE A 255 -15.07 -21.61 8.05
CA PHE A 255 -14.03 -21.29 7.07
C PHE A 255 -13.32 -22.53 6.50
N ASN A 256 -13.25 -23.62 7.27
CA ASN A 256 -12.61 -24.88 6.88
C ASN A 256 -13.57 -25.89 6.22
N THR A 257 -14.86 -25.53 6.04
CA THR A 257 -15.79 -26.37 5.29
C THR A 257 -15.33 -26.54 3.84
N ALA A 258 -15.65 -27.70 3.23
CA ALA A 258 -15.26 -28.02 1.87
C ALA A 258 -15.68 -26.91 0.88
N SER A 259 -14.71 -26.34 0.17
CA SER A 259 -14.91 -25.24 -0.77
C SER A 259 -13.80 -25.26 -1.83
N THR A 260 -14.10 -24.72 -3.02
CA THR A 260 -13.11 -24.44 -4.06
C THR A 260 -12.26 -23.19 -3.76
N ILE A 261 -12.65 -22.42 -2.75
CA ILE A 261 -11.94 -21.23 -2.29
C ILE A 261 -11.17 -21.60 -1.01
N PRO A 262 -9.84 -21.41 -0.96
CA PRO A 262 -9.04 -21.75 0.21
C PRO A 262 -9.53 -21.09 1.50
N ALA A 263 -9.47 -21.81 2.62
CA ALA A 263 -9.96 -21.35 3.92
C ALA A 263 -9.37 -19.99 4.33
N LEU A 264 -8.06 -19.81 4.13
CA LEU A 264 -7.38 -18.54 4.44
C LEU A 264 -7.94 -17.37 3.61
N ARG A 265 -8.26 -17.60 2.33
CA ARG A 265 -8.87 -16.58 1.47
C ARG A 265 -10.30 -16.23 1.91
N ARG A 266 -11.05 -17.21 2.41
CA ARG A 266 -12.38 -17.00 2.98
C ARG A 266 -12.31 -16.17 4.27
N LEU A 267 -11.34 -16.46 5.14
CA LEU A 267 -11.14 -15.67 6.35
C LEU A 267 -10.69 -14.23 6.03
N GLU A 268 -9.75 -14.07 5.09
CA GLU A 268 -9.35 -12.76 4.57
C GLU A 268 -10.56 -11.97 4.02
N ALA A 269 -11.44 -12.62 3.26
CA ALA A 269 -12.65 -12.00 2.71
C ALA A 269 -13.61 -11.51 3.81
N ALA A 270 -13.79 -12.26 4.90
CA ALA A 270 -14.58 -11.82 6.05
C ALA A 270 -13.96 -10.58 6.72
N LEU A 271 -12.64 -10.62 6.96
CA LEU A 271 -11.90 -9.50 7.56
C LEU A 271 -11.98 -8.24 6.70
N PHE A 272 -11.89 -8.39 5.38
CA PHE A 272 -12.04 -7.30 4.42
C PHE A 272 -13.40 -6.61 4.51
N MET A 273 -14.48 -7.37 4.72
CA MET A 273 -15.82 -6.81 4.92
C MET A 273 -15.91 -6.08 6.26
N ILE A 274 -15.49 -6.72 7.36
CA ILE A 274 -15.53 -6.11 8.70
C ILE A 274 -14.72 -4.81 8.76
N GLY A 275 -13.54 -4.78 8.15
CA GLY A 275 -12.61 -3.66 8.21
C GLY A 275 -12.92 -2.51 7.25
N TYR A 276 -14.08 -2.52 6.58
CA TYR A 276 -14.48 -1.41 5.72
C TYR A 276 -14.59 -0.09 6.50
N ASP A 277 -15.32 -0.12 7.62
CA ASP A 277 -15.58 0.98 8.53
C ASP A 277 -15.85 0.43 9.95
N LEU A 278 -14.97 0.71 10.89
CA LEU A 278 -15.01 0.25 12.28
C LEU A 278 -15.88 1.15 13.15
N PRO A 279 -16.45 0.63 14.26
CA PRO A 279 -17.23 1.44 15.18
C PRO A 279 -16.38 2.59 15.72
N HIS A 280 -16.93 3.81 15.70
CA HIS A 280 -16.34 4.91 16.44
C HIS A 280 -16.50 4.60 17.92
N GLY A 281 -15.45 4.77 18.71
CA GLY A 281 -15.49 4.57 20.16
C GLY A 281 -16.32 5.63 20.88
N ARG A 282 -17.63 5.70 20.62
CA ARG A 282 -18.72 6.25 21.45
C ARG A 282 -20.08 5.97 20.80
N SER A 283 -21.03 5.67 21.68
CA SER A 283 -22.42 5.25 21.46
C SER A 283 -23.21 6.05 20.44
N SER A 284 -23.93 5.31 19.59
CA SER A 284 -25.22 5.60 18.98
C SER A 284 -25.59 7.06 18.72
N GLU A 285 -25.55 7.51 17.47
CA GLU A 285 -26.57 8.43 16.95
C GLU A 285 -26.67 8.33 15.42
N VAL A 286 -27.86 7.86 15.02
CA VAL A 286 -28.63 8.00 13.77
C VAL A 286 -27.90 8.39 12.48
N ALA A 287 -28.04 7.47 11.51
CA ALA A 287 -27.70 7.65 10.10
C ALA A 287 -28.43 8.85 9.45
N VAL A 288 -27.70 9.59 8.62
CA VAL A 288 -28.29 10.46 7.59
C VAL A 288 -27.77 10.01 6.23
N SER A 289 -28.72 9.85 5.31
CA SER A 289 -28.57 9.37 3.94
C SER A 289 -27.54 10.15 3.09
N PRO A 290 -26.75 9.51 2.20
CA PRO A 290 -25.91 10.22 1.26
C PRO A 290 -26.69 10.68 0.01
N ARG A 291 -26.50 11.95 -0.35
CA ARG A 291 -26.62 12.43 -1.73
C ARG A 291 -25.24 12.35 -2.41
N GLU A 292 -25.28 11.92 -3.65
CA GLU A 292 -24.18 11.81 -4.63
C GLU A 292 -23.33 13.07 -4.73
N ILE A 293 -22.00 12.91 -4.79
CA ILE A 293 -21.10 13.77 -5.58
C ILE A 293 -19.94 12.89 -6.11
N ASP A 294 -19.70 13.06 -7.41
CA ASP A 294 -18.68 12.48 -8.30
C ASP A 294 -17.21 12.61 -7.85
N ASP A 295 -16.41 11.65 -8.34
CA ASP A 295 -14.99 11.67 -8.72
C ASP A 295 -13.93 12.11 -7.68
N GLU A 296 -13.59 11.20 -6.75
CA GLU A 296 -12.48 11.33 -5.78
C GLU A 296 -11.34 10.28 -5.99
N GLU A 297 -11.13 9.77 -7.21
CA GLU A 297 -10.23 8.63 -7.48
C GLU A 297 -8.75 8.96 -7.85
N ASP A 298 -8.31 10.23 -7.84
CA ASP A 298 -7.04 10.65 -8.50
C ASP A 298 -5.77 10.87 -7.64
N TRP A 299 -5.79 10.61 -6.32
CA TRP A 299 -4.61 10.85 -5.48
C TRP A 299 -3.68 9.63 -5.37
N THR A 300 -2.40 9.82 -5.71
CA THR A 300 -1.34 8.81 -5.62
C THR A 300 -0.58 8.89 -4.30
N GLU A 301 -0.42 7.75 -3.61
CA GLU A 301 0.36 7.64 -2.36
C GLU A 301 1.86 7.65 -2.65
N CYS A 302 2.63 8.43 -1.88
CA CYS A 302 4.08 8.53 -1.98
C CYS A 302 4.74 8.68 -0.60
N PHE A 303 6.05 8.43 -0.53
CA PHE A 303 6.83 8.48 0.72
C PHE A 303 8.13 9.24 0.51
N THR A 304 8.46 10.14 1.43
CA THR A 304 9.76 10.83 1.42
C THR A 304 10.91 9.86 1.69
N ALA A 305 12.00 9.93 0.92
CA ALA A 305 13.10 8.97 1.00
C ALA A 305 13.83 8.93 2.35
N ALA A 306 14.02 10.09 3.00
CA ALA A 306 14.83 10.19 4.22
C ALA A 306 14.09 9.79 5.51
N ARG A 307 12.81 10.15 5.63
CA ARG A 307 12.03 9.94 6.87
C ARG A 307 10.82 9.02 6.69
N GLY A 308 10.59 8.51 5.47
CA GLY A 308 9.42 7.67 5.17
C GLY A 308 8.09 8.35 5.45
N ARG A 309 8.05 9.69 5.50
CA ARG A 309 6.78 10.41 5.71
C ARG A 309 5.90 10.21 4.49
N MET A 310 4.72 9.64 4.73
CA MET A 310 3.68 9.44 3.72
C MET A 310 3.05 10.79 3.35
N PHE A 311 2.73 10.95 2.08
CA PHE A 311 1.92 12.05 1.55
C PHE A 311 1.21 11.58 0.28
N HIS A 312 0.25 12.36 -0.21
CA HIS A 312 -0.42 12.09 -1.48
C HIS A 312 -0.16 13.21 -2.46
N TYR A 313 -0.04 12.85 -3.74
CA TYR A 313 0.10 13.79 -4.83
C TYR A 313 -0.80 13.41 -6.00
N ARG A 314 -1.11 14.39 -6.85
CA ARG A 314 -1.65 14.17 -8.19
C ARG A 314 -0.84 14.98 -9.18
N ILE A 315 -0.89 14.56 -10.44
CA ILE A 315 -0.21 15.26 -11.53
C ILE A 315 -1.28 15.88 -12.41
N GLN A 316 -1.00 17.10 -12.86
CA GLN A 316 -1.70 17.73 -13.96
C GLN A 316 -0.66 18.18 -14.98
N THR A 317 -1.12 18.63 -16.14
CA THR A 317 -0.23 19.08 -17.22
C THR A 317 0.68 20.24 -16.79
N ASP A 318 0.24 21.05 -15.82
CA ASP A 318 0.93 22.24 -15.35
C ASP A 318 1.77 22.03 -14.07
N GLY A 319 1.72 20.86 -13.43
CA GLY A 319 2.46 20.64 -12.19
C GLY A 319 2.09 19.42 -11.37
N ILE A 320 2.77 19.33 -10.22
CA ILE A 320 2.52 18.32 -9.18
C ILE A 320 1.80 19.01 -8.03
N TYR A 321 0.67 18.44 -7.63
CA TYR A 321 -0.17 18.94 -6.55
C TYR A 321 -0.13 17.98 -5.39
N LEU A 322 0.09 18.48 -4.17
CA LEU A 322 0.10 17.68 -2.96
C LEU A 322 -1.20 17.91 -2.20
N GLN A 323 -1.67 16.87 -1.52
CA GLN A 323 -2.91 16.93 -0.77
C GLN A 323 -2.83 17.92 0.43
N ASP A 324 -1.62 18.24 0.89
CA ASP A 324 -1.38 19.24 1.94
C ASP A 324 -1.33 20.69 1.43
N GLY A 325 -1.70 20.92 0.16
CA GLY A 325 -1.82 22.24 -0.45
C GLY A 325 -0.56 22.75 -1.13
N ARG A 326 0.58 22.04 -1.02
CA ARG A 326 1.78 22.39 -1.78
C ARG A 326 1.60 22.11 -3.27
N VAL A 327 2.12 23.01 -4.10
CA VAL A 327 2.10 22.89 -5.56
C VAL A 327 3.50 23.10 -6.09
N TYR A 328 3.92 22.24 -7.01
CA TYR A 328 5.17 22.35 -7.74
C TYR A 328 4.87 22.55 -9.22
N PRO A 329 4.87 23.81 -9.71
CA PRO A 329 4.65 24.10 -11.12
C PRO A 329 5.69 23.41 -12.01
N ALA A 330 5.28 22.94 -13.18
CA ALA A 330 6.16 22.27 -14.15
C ALA A 330 7.37 23.14 -14.51
N GLU A 331 7.17 24.45 -14.67
CA GLU A 331 8.24 25.42 -14.93
C GLU A 331 9.31 25.45 -13.83
N VAL A 332 8.90 25.38 -12.55
CA VAL A 332 9.82 25.35 -11.41
C VAL A 332 10.58 24.03 -11.38
N ILE A 333 9.89 22.92 -11.67
CA ILE A 333 10.51 21.60 -11.74
C ILE A 333 11.55 21.55 -12.86
N ASN A 334 11.20 22.04 -14.05
CA ASN A 334 12.10 22.11 -15.19
C ASN A 334 13.32 22.99 -14.87
N SER A 335 13.12 24.17 -14.30
CA SER A 335 14.20 25.07 -13.87
C SER A 335 15.13 24.37 -12.86
N MET A 336 14.57 23.75 -11.82
CA MET A 336 15.32 23.01 -10.80
C MET A 336 16.15 21.87 -11.42
N LEU A 337 15.53 21.04 -12.28
CA LEU A 337 16.23 19.94 -12.93
C LEU A 337 17.38 20.48 -13.78
N ASN A 338 17.16 21.52 -14.60
CA ASN A 338 18.21 22.08 -15.44
C ASN A 338 19.37 22.68 -14.63
N ILE A 339 19.09 23.30 -13.47
CA ILE A 339 20.14 23.72 -12.51
C ILE A 339 20.95 22.50 -12.06
N LEU A 340 20.29 21.42 -11.62
CA LEU A 340 20.96 20.19 -11.21
C LEU A 340 21.82 19.57 -12.33
N ARG A 341 21.31 19.51 -13.57
CA ARG A 341 22.09 19.00 -14.72
C ARG A 341 23.30 19.86 -15.02
N SER A 342 23.19 21.18 -14.95
CA SER A 342 24.35 22.05 -15.19
C SER A 342 25.44 21.87 -14.13
N GLN A 343 25.05 21.66 -12.87
CA GLN A 343 25.96 21.51 -11.74
C GLN A 343 26.60 20.13 -11.66
N PHE A 344 25.81 19.08 -11.92
CA PHE A 344 26.23 17.70 -11.67
C PHE A 344 26.39 16.86 -12.94
N LYS A 345 25.93 17.33 -14.10
CA LYS A 345 25.86 16.56 -15.36
C LYS A 345 25.10 15.25 -15.10
N SER A 346 25.71 14.11 -15.41
CA SER A 346 25.19 12.76 -15.11
C SER A 346 25.63 12.23 -13.73
N GLY A 347 26.16 13.09 -12.88
CA GLY A 347 26.63 12.76 -11.54
C GLY A 347 25.52 12.67 -10.49
N HIS A 348 25.90 12.25 -9.29
CA HIS A 348 25.02 12.17 -8.12
C HIS A 348 25.03 13.48 -7.32
N PHE A 349 23.93 13.76 -6.62
CA PHE A 349 23.76 14.95 -5.78
C PHE A 349 22.99 14.65 -4.48
N PRO A 350 23.24 15.45 -3.42
CA PRO A 350 22.52 15.34 -2.15
C PRO A 350 21.15 16.03 -2.21
N LEU A 351 20.31 15.73 -1.21
CA LEU A 351 19.04 16.44 -1.01
C LEU A 351 19.25 17.93 -0.64
N ALA A 352 20.28 18.24 0.16
CA ALA A 352 20.72 19.60 0.51
C ALA A 352 19.59 20.61 0.76
N ASN A 353 18.71 20.32 1.74
CA ASN A 353 17.45 21.02 1.94
C ASN A 353 17.29 21.68 3.31
N SER A 354 18.40 21.95 4.00
CA SER A 354 18.40 22.72 5.24
C SER A 354 17.92 24.15 4.95
N ALA A 355 16.77 24.54 5.51
CA ALA A 355 16.22 25.88 5.28
C ALA A 355 17.22 26.98 5.68
N THR A 356 17.92 26.80 6.80
CA THR A 356 18.89 27.75 7.32
C THR A 356 20.13 27.84 6.43
N ASP A 357 20.74 26.70 6.08
CA ASP A 357 21.99 26.69 5.33
C ASP A 357 21.79 27.13 3.88
N VAL A 358 20.66 26.77 3.27
CA VAL A 358 20.35 27.20 1.90
C VAL A 358 20.12 28.70 1.84
N ARG A 359 19.32 29.27 2.76
CA ARG A 359 19.03 30.73 2.78
C ARG A 359 20.25 31.56 3.15
N SER A 360 21.17 31.01 3.93
CA SER A 360 22.42 31.70 4.31
C SER A 360 23.56 31.48 3.31
N GLY A 361 23.34 30.73 2.22
CA GLY A 361 24.36 30.43 1.21
C GLY A 361 25.43 29.43 1.65
N ASN A 362 25.26 28.79 2.81
CA ASN A 362 26.21 27.83 3.39
C ASN A 362 25.93 26.37 2.98
N SER A 363 24.78 26.10 2.36
CA SER A 363 24.44 24.75 1.88
C SER A 363 25.30 24.36 0.69
N LYS A 364 25.68 23.09 0.64
CA LYS A 364 26.23 22.49 -0.58
C LYS A 364 25.20 22.53 -1.71
N PRO A 365 25.63 22.57 -2.98
CA PRO A 365 24.74 22.36 -4.11
C PRO A 365 24.01 21.02 -4.02
N GLY A 366 22.73 21.00 -4.37
CA GLY A 366 21.88 19.83 -4.38
C GLY A 366 20.42 20.22 -4.62
N VAL A 367 19.49 19.31 -4.32
CA VAL A 367 18.07 19.51 -4.69
C VAL A 367 17.47 20.74 -4.00
N GLY A 368 17.63 20.88 -2.69
CA GLY A 368 17.02 21.98 -1.94
C GLY A 368 17.55 23.35 -2.35
N SER A 369 18.85 23.49 -2.62
CA SER A 369 19.42 24.73 -3.15
C SER A 369 18.97 25.01 -4.59
N ALA A 370 18.88 23.99 -5.44
CA ALA A 370 18.38 24.15 -6.81
C ALA A 370 16.88 24.52 -6.84
N TYR A 371 16.07 23.94 -5.97
CA TYR A 371 14.66 24.27 -5.81
C TYR A 371 14.46 25.71 -5.31
N PHE A 372 15.28 26.12 -4.34
CA PHE A 372 15.28 27.50 -3.83
C PHE A 372 15.59 28.50 -4.95
N GLN A 373 16.65 28.25 -5.72
CA GLN A 373 17.01 29.08 -6.86
C GLN A 373 15.92 29.07 -7.95
N ALA A 374 15.34 27.91 -8.26
CA ALA A 374 14.26 27.76 -9.26
C ALA A 374 12.98 28.52 -8.88
N THR A 375 12.79 28.82 -7.60
CA THR A 375 11.65 29.60 -7.08
C THR A 375 12.02 31.06 -6.82
N ALA A 376 13.10 31.55 -7.41
CA ALA A 376 13.64 32.90 -7.21
C ALA A 376 13.82 33.23 -5.71
N ASP A 377 14.39 32.29 -4.97
CA ASP A 377 14.73 32.40 -3.54
C ASP A 377 13.53 32.59 -2.60
N LYS A 378 12.31 32.25 -3.07
CA LYS A 378 11.07 32.32 -2.28
C LYS A 378 10.59 30.97 -1.77
N GLY A 379 10.97 29.88 -2.43
CA GLY A 379 10.57 28.52 -2.05
C GLY A 379 11.13 28.14 -0.69
N ASN A 380 10.53 27.13 -0.08
CA ASN A 380 11.00 26.60 1.19
C ASN A 380 11.82 25.32 0.92
N PRO A 381 13.16 25.33 1.08
CA PRO A 381 14.02 24.21 0.66
C PRO A 381 13.61 22.83 1.20
N PRO A 382 13.15 22.66 2.46
CA PRO A 382 12.66 21.39 2.98
C PRO A 382 11.54 20.73 2.15
N ASP A 383 10.73 21.52 1.44
CA ASP A 383 9.63 21.00 0.60
C ASP A 383 10.13 20.15 -0.56
N SER A 384 11.38 20.38 -1.00
CA SER A 384 12.02 19.57 -2.04
C SER A 384 12.08 18.08 -1.70
N SER A 385 11.99 17.70 -0.40
CA SER A 385 11.94 16.29 0.03
C SER A 385 10.76 15.51 -0.53
N ALA A 386 9.59 16.16 -0.61
CA ALA A 386 8.39 15.55 -1.18
C ALA A 386 8.48 15.59 -2.70
N LEU A 387 8.94 16.71 -3.27
CA LEU A 387 9.12 16.84 -4.71
C LEU A 387 10.05 15.76 -5.29
N VAL A 388 11.22 15.50 -4.68
CA VAL A 388 12.13 14.46 -5.19
C VAL A 388 11.55 13.06 -5.08
N ALA A 389 10.73 12.80 -4.08
CA ALA A 389 10.06 11.51 -3.95
C ALA A 389 9.06 11.33 -5.09
N VAL A 390 8.28 12.36 -5.45
CA VAL A 390 7.37 12.30 -6.61
C VAL A 390 8.15 12.20 -7.92
N LEU A 391 9.22 12.98 -8.10
CA LEU A 391 10.04 12.93 -9.31
C LEU A 391 10.78 11.60 -9.47
N HIS A 392 11.16 10.97 -8.37
CA HIS A 392 11.68 9.61 -8.39
C HIS A 392 10.62 8.60 -8.79
N ASP A 393 9.45 8.72 -8.18
CA ASP A 393 8.30 7.87 -8.48
C ASP A 393 7.96 7.99 -9.98
N LEU A 394 7.95 9.21 -10.55
CA LEU A 394 7.78 9.54 -11.97
C LEU A 394 8.90 9.04 -12.90
N GLY A 395 10.03 8.58 -12.36
CA GLY A 395 11.18 8.17 -13.14
C GLY A 395 12.07 9.31 -13.63
N ALA A 396 11.79 10.57 -13.28
CA ALA A 396 12.67 11.70 -13.61
C ALA A 396 13.99 11.66 -12.84
N LEU A 397 13.97 11.10 -11.62
CA LEU A 397 15.15 10.97 -10.75
C LEU A 397 15.37 9.50 -10.35
N ASN A 398 16.64 9.14 -10.18
CA ASN A 398 17.05 7.85 -9.61
C ASN A 398 17.45 8.02 -8.14
N HIS A 399 17.18 7.01 -7.31
CA HIS A 399 17.61 6.95 -5.91
C HIS A 399 18.50 5.73 -5.66
N THR A 400 19.71 5.96 -5.13
CA THR A 400 20.63 4.89 -4.73
C THR A 400 20.81 4.90 -3.21
N ALA A 401 20.16 3.95 -2.53
CA ALA A 401 20.24 3.83 -1.08
C ALA A 401 21.67 3.59 -0.59
N GLY A 402 22.01 4.12 0.59
CA GLY A 402 23.32 3.95 1.23
C GLY A 402 24.44 4.83 0.67
N ARG A 403 24.21 5.63 -0.38
CA ARG A 403 25.17 6.64 -0.85
C ARG A 403 25.00 7.94 -0.09
N ARG A 404 26.12 8.66 0.07
CA ARG A 404 26.14 10.02 0.65
C ARG A 404 25.30 11.00 -0.17
N ASP A 405 25.39 10.88 -1.50
CA ASP A 405 24.65 11.67 -2.49
C ASP A 405 23.73 10.70 -3.25
N PRO A 406 22.51 10.45 -2.76
CA PRO A 406 21.72 9.31 -3.22
C PRO A 406 20.94 9.58 -4.50
N TRP A 407 20.83 10.84 -4.94
CA TRP A 407 20.00 11.21 -6.09
C TRP A 407 20.83 11.39 -7.35
N SER A 408 20.26 11.06 -8.51
CA SER A 408 20.80 11.45 -9.82
C SER A 408 19.65 11.68 -10.81
N ILE A 409 19.92 12.40 -11.89
CA ILE A 409 18.95 12.54 -12.99
C ILE A 409 18.84 11.20 -13.71
N ASN A 410 17.62 10.84 -14.13
CA ASN A 410 17.43 9.73 -15.03
C ASN A 410 17.62 10.19 -16.49
N ASP A 411 18.87 10.22 -16.95
CA ASP A 411 19.20 10.76 -18.27
C ASP A 411 18.52 10.00 -19.43
N SER A 412 18.08 8.75 -19.24
CA SER A 412 17.34 8.03 -20.28
C SER A 412 15.98 8.67 -20.61
N GLU A 413 15.30 9.26 -19.63
CA GLU A 413 14.02 9.95 -19.86
C GLU A 413 14.20 11.30 -20.58
N PHE A 414 15.42 11.84 -20.57
CA PHE A 414 15.73 13.18 -21.08
C PHE A 414 16.81 13.18 -22.17
N ALA A 415 17.19 12.02 -22.71
CA ALA A 415 18.36 11.84 -23.55
C ALA A 415 18.37 12.70 -24.83
N HIS A 416 17.18 13.05 -25.33
CA HIS A 416 16.99 13.85 -26.55
C HIS A 416 16.66 15.32 -26.28
N GLN A 417 16.71 15.76 -25.02
CA GLN A 417 16.28 17.09 -24.63
C GLN A 417 17.47 17.99 -24.28
N SER A 418 17.63 19.10 -25.01
CA SER A 418 18.63 20.13 -24.73
C SER A 418 18.37 20.85 -23.40
N LYS A 419 17.10 21.02 -23.04
CA LYS A 419 16.63 21.43 -21.71
C LYS A 419 15.63 20.40 -21.21
N MET A 420 15.76 19.99 -19.95
CA MET A 420 14.81 19.04 -19.37
C MET A 420 13.43 19.65 -19.27
N ASP A 421 12.46 18.88 -19.74
CA ASP A 421 11.04 19.15 -19.67
C ASP A 421 10.29 17.92 -19.16
N VAL A 422 9.68 18.05 -17.98
CA VAL A 422 8.88 17.00 -17.35
C VAL A 422 7.48 16.85 -17.94
N SER A 423 7.05 17.76 -18.82
CA SER A 423 5.72 17.71 -19.46
C SER A 423 5.46 16.35 -20.12
N VAL A 424 6.46 15.78 -20.79
CA VAL A 424 6.37 14.45 -21.42
C VAL A 424 6.09 13.35 -20.40
N LEU A 425 6.68 13.44 -19.20
CA LEU A 425 6.43 12.48 -18.12
C LEU A 425 5.04 12.68 -17.51
N PHE A 426 4.56 13.92 -17.42
CA PHE A 426 3.20 14.22 -16.97
C PHE A 426 2.17 13.74 -17.97
N THR A 427 2.34 14.04 -19.25
CA THR A 427 1.48 13.54 -20.34
C THR A 427 1.47 12.02 -20.35
N ARG A 428 2.63 11.36 -20.30
CA ARG A 428 2.69 9.89 -20.23
C ARG A 428 1.94 9.36 -19.00
N GLN A 429 2.06 10.03 -17.85
CA GLN A 429 1.35 9.62 -16.64
C GLN A 429 -0.16 9.85 -16.74
N LEU A 430 -0.60 10.93 -17.38
CA LEU A 430 -2.01 11.25 -17.60
C LEU A 430 -2.62 10.32 -18.65
N GLU A 431 -1.95 10.09 -19.78
CA GLU A 431 -2.33 9.09 -20.78
C GLU A 431 -2.40 7.69 -20.18
N LEU A 432 -1.45 7.33 -19.31
CA LEU A 432 -1.53 6.09 -18.55
C LEU A 432 -2.74 6.09 -17.63
N ASN A 433 -3.11 7.21 -17.00
CA ASN A 433 -4.33 7.24 -16.18
C ASN A 433 -5.61 7.17 -17.03
N ASP A 434 -5.62 7.77 -18.23
CA ASP A 434 -6.77 7.85 -19.14
C ASP A 434 -6.98 6.58 -20.00
N ALA A 435 -5.88 5.86 -20.32
CA ALA A 435 -5.92 4.59 -21.05
C ALA A 435 -6.16 3.38 -20.14
N LEU A 436 -6.20 3.58 -18.83
CA LEU A 436 -6.39 2.56 -17.78
C LEU A 436 -7.75 2.71 -17.09
#